data_AF-A0A9Q1GCZ0-F1
#
_entry.id   AF-A0A9Q1GCZ0-F1
#
_cell.length_a   1.000
_cell.length_b   1.000
_cell.length_c   1.000
_cell.angle_alpha   90.00
_cell.angle_beta   90.00
_cell.angle_gamma   90.00
#
_symmetry.space_group_name_H-M   'P 1'
#
loop_
_entity.id
_entity.type
_entity.pdbx_description
1 polymer ?
#
loop_
_entity_poly.entity_id
_entity_poly.type
_entity_poly.pdbx_seq_one_letter_code
_entity_poly.pdbx_strand_id
1 'polypeptide(L)'
;MNQLYTEGKKTTMRPMSQEVPEKEHNLETQVDAMISKLKCCDLVEQLVLRNAGLTDELLNCLVTALKHSPSEVVLINLNLNSIGPPGVQILLDLIRLKPQINGLL
;
A
#
# COMPACT_ATOMS: atom_id res chain seq x y z
N MET A 1 -58.80 15.93 -25.57
CA MET A 1 -59.49 14.63 -25.49
C MET A 1 -58.66 13.57 -26.18
N ASN A 2 -58.04 12.65 -25.43
CA ASN A 2 -58.19 11.19 -25.53
C ASN A 2 -57.16 10.50 -24.63
N GLN A 3 -57.55 9.31 -24.18
CA GLN A 3 -57.26 8.68 -22.88
C GLN A 3 -55.95 7.86 -22.80
N LEU A 4 -55.50 7.72 -21.54
CA LEU A 4 -54.77 6.61 -20.89
C LEU A 4 -54.25 5.43 -21.73
N TYR A 5 -52.95 5.13 -21.59
CA TYR A 5 -52.44 3.77 -21.35
C TYR A 5 -51.20 3.83 -20.43
N THR A 6 -51.23 3.02 -19.37
CA THR A 6 -50.14 2.78 -18.41
C THR A 6 -49.36 1.52 -18.77
N GLU A 7 -48.14 1.46 -18.23
CA GLU A 7 -47.22 0.33 -18.07
C GLU A 7 -46.14 0.07 -19.13
N GLY A 8 -44.89 0.08 -18.65
CA GLY A 8 -43.69 -0.35 -19.36
C GLY A 8 -42.43 0.20 -18.69
N LYS A 9 -41.84 -0.54 -17.73
CA LYS A 9 -40.56 -0.20 -17.10
C LYS A 9 -39.41 -0.21 -18.12
N LYS A 10 -38.30 0.47 -17.75
CA LYS A 10 -36.98 0.65 -18.42
C LYS A 10 -36.97 1.89 -19.33
N THR A 11 -36.21 2.95 -19.07
CA THR A 11 -34.82 3.01 -18.64
C THR A 11 -34.60 4.41 -18.05
N THR A 12 -34.25 4.51 -16.77
CA THR A 12 -33.76 5.79 -16.22
C THR A 12 -32.39 6.04 -16.83
N MET A 13 -32.35 6.85 -17.89
CA MET A 13 -31.15 7.56 -18.28
C MET A 13 -30.89 8.60 -17.19
N ARG A 14 -30.02 8.28 -16.24
CA ARG A 14 -29.44 9.30 -15.36
C ARG A 14 -28.43 10.10 -16.20
N PRO A 15 -28.42 11.43 -16.10
CA PRO A 15 -27.48 12.24 -16.83
C PRO A 15 -26.06 11.95 -16.33
N MET A 16 -25.13 12.08 -17.27
CA MET A 16 -23.68 12.01 -17.14
C MET A 16 -23.19 12.97 -16.04
N SER A 17 -23.29 12.52 -14.79
CA SER A 17 -22.66 13.17 -13.65
C SER A 17 -21.27 12.57 -13.54
N GLN A 18 -20.29 13.32 -14.04
CA GLN A 18 -18.92 13.40 -13.54
C GLN A 18 -18.57 12.27 -12.56
N GLU A 19 -17.98 11.20 -13.06
CA GLU A 19 -17.09 10.38 -12.25
C GLU A 19 -15.90 11.27 -11.90
N VAL A 20 -16.08 12.11 -10.88
CA VAL A 20 -14.96 12.53 -10.03
C VAL A 20 -14.33 11.21 -9.61
N PRO A 21 -13.07 10.91 -9.99
CA PRO A 21 -12.43 9.74 -9.43
C PRO A 21 -12.46 9.94 -7.93
N GLU A 22 -13.25 9.11 -7.26
CA GLU A 22 -13.18 8.91 -5.82
C GLU A 22 -11.68 8.83 -5.50
N LYS A 23 -11.20 9.57 -4.51
CA LYS A 23 -9.79 9.60 -4.13
C LYS A 23 -9.35 8.18 -3.77
N GLU A 24 -8.98 7.42 -4.78
CA GLU A 24 -8.38 6.12 -4.68
C GLU A 24 -7.11 6.37 -3.90
N HIS A 25 -7.04 5.82 -2.70
CA HIS A 25 -5.89 5.96 -1.83
C HIS A 25 -4.76 5.16 -2.50
N ASN A 26 -4.09 5.75 -3.50
CA ASN A 26 -3.07 5.08 -4.30
C ASN A 26 -2.02 4.49 -3.35
N LEU A 27 -1.80 3.18 -3.43
CA LEU A 27 -0.85 2.45 -2.61
C LEU A 27 0.54 3.09 -2.63
N GLU A 28 0.97 3.59 -3.80
CA GLU A 28 2.24 4.29 -3.97
C GLU A 28 2.32 5.55 -3.10
N THR A 29 1.26 6.36 -3.09
CA THR A 29 1.19 7.57 -2.24
C THR A 29 1.21 7.23 -0.75
N GLN A 30 0.59 6.10 -0.34
CA GLN A 30 0.66 5.62 1.04
C GLN A 30 2.07 5.17 1.42
N VAL A 31 2.73 4.41 0.55
CA VAL A 31 4.11 3.94 0.74
C VAL A 31 5.07 5.13 0.82
N ASP A 32 4.89 6.16 -0.02
CA ASP A 32 5.70 7.38 0.01
C ASP A 32 5.56 8.15 1.32
N ALA A 33 4.33 8.25 1.85
CA ALA A 33 4.10 8.86 3.15
C ALA A 33 4.81 8.08 4.27
N MET A 34 4.79 6.75 4.23
CA MET A 34 5.52 5.90 5.17
C MET A 34 7.03 6.06 5.03
N ILE A 35 7.56 6.05 3.81
CA ILE A 35 8.99 6.29 3.53
C ILE A 35 9.44 7.62 4.11
N SER A 36 8.65 8.67 3.91
CA SER A 36 8.91 10.00 4.44
C SER A 36 8.93 9.98 5.98
N LYS A 37 8.03 9.21 6.60
CA LYS A 37 8.00 9.05 8.06
C LYS A 37 9.22 8.30 8.58
N LEU A 38 9.60 7.19 7.93
CA LEU A 38 10.76 6.37 8.31
C LEU A 38 12.07 7.14 8.24
N LYS A 39 12.22 8.09 7.30
CA LYS A 39 13.44 8.90 7.16
C LYS A 39 13.73 9.82 8.35
N CYS A 40 12.69 10.31 9.03
CA CYS A 40 12.84 11.34 10.06
C CYS A 40 12.45 10.87 11.46
N CYS A 41 11.96 9.64 11.61
CA CYS A 41 11.57 9.08 12.89
C CYS A 41 12.55 8.00 13.34
N ASP A 42 12.81 8.00 14.64
CA ASP A 42 13.64 7.06 15.40
C ASP A 42 12.80 6.14 16.32
N LEU A 43 11.49 6.37 16.40
CA LEU A 43 10.56 5.68 17.29
C LEU A 43 9.84 4.47 16.68
N VAL A 44 10.19 4.06 15.45
CA VAL A 44 9.49 2.93 14.80
C VAL A 44 10.15 1.62 15.18
N GLU A 45 9.51 0.85 16.04
CA GLU A 45 9.99 -0.49 16.44
C GLU A 45 9.42 -1.61 15.57
N GLN A 46 8.19 -1.45 15.07
CA GLN A 46 7.49 -2.49 14.30
C GLN A 46 6.85 -1.90 13.05
N LEU A 47 7.00 -2.60 11.92
CA LEU A 47 6.39 -2.24 10.64
C LEU A 47 5.46 -3.36 10.18
N VAL A 48 4.16 -3.09 10.12
CA VAL A 48 3.14 -4.07 9.73
C VAL A 48 2.45 -3.62 8.45
N LEU A 49 2.69 -4.35 7.35
CA LEU A 49 2.17 -4.08 6.01
C LEU A 49 1.45 -5.31 5.44
N ARG A 50 0.64 -5.98 6.25
CA ARG A 50 -0.07 -7.20 5.86
C ARG A 50 -1.11 -6.92 4.78
N ASN A 51 -1.12 -7.70 3.70
CA ASN A 51 -2.07 -7.56 2.59
C ASN A 51 -2.15 -6.13 2.03
N ALA A 52 -1.00 -5.46 1.92
CA ALA A 52 -0.91 -4.09 1.46
C ALA A 52 -0.83 -3.99 -0.07
N GLY A 53 -0.68 -5.11 -0.78
CA GLY A 53 -0.50 -5.12 -2.24
C GLY A 53 0.90 -4.69 -2.66
N LEU A 54 1.90 -4.84 -1.79
CA LEU A 54 3.28 -4.46 -2.09
C LEU A 54 3.82 -5.25 -3.29
N THR A 55 4.39 -4.51 -4.24
CA THR A 55 5.23 -5.06 -5.31
C THR A 55 6.70 -5.05 -4.86
N ASP A 56 7.55 -5.78 -5.58
CA ASP A 56 9.00 -5.79 -5.33
C ASP A 56 9.62 -4.37 -5.46
N GLU A 57 9.08 -3.52 -6.34
CA GLU A 57 9.53 -2.13 -6.52
C GLU A 57 9.19 -1.25 -5.31
N LEU A 58 7.95 -1.29 -4.84
CA LEU A 58 7.53 -0.56 -3.64
C LEU A 58 8.30 -1.04 -2.39
N LEU A 59 8.53 -2.36 -2.30
CA LEU A 59 9.35 -2.94 -1.24
C LEU A 59 10.79 -2.41 -1.29
N ASN A 60 11.40 -2.29 -2.48
CA ASN A 60 12.73 -1.73 -2.63
C ASN A 60 12.83 -0.28 -2.14
N CYS A 61 11.85 0.55 -2.49
CA CYS A 61 11.77 1.95 -2.02
C CYS A 61 11.67 2.02 -0.49
N LEU A 62 10.82 1.18 0.10
CA LEU A 62 10.62 1.12 1.53
C LEU A 62 11.86 0.62 2.28
N VAL A 63 12.51 -0.43 1.76
CA VAL A 63 13.74 -0.97 2.33
C VAL A 63 14.89 0.02 2.23
N THR A 64 14.99 0.79 1.14
CA THR A 64 15.99 1.85 1.02
C THR A 64 15.79 2.92 2.09
N ALA A 65 14.54 3.33 2.34
CA ALA A 65 14.22 4.25 3.42
C ALA A 65 14.57 3.67 4.79
N LEU A 66 14.24 2.39 5.04
CA LEU A 66 14.58 1.70 6.28
C LEU A 66 16.09 1.63 6.50
N LYS A 67 16.91 1.36 5.48
CA LYS A 67 18.38 1.32 5.60
C LYS A 67 18.94 2.63 6.17
N HIS A 68 18.41 3.77 5.71
CA HIS A 68 18.83 5.11 6.15
C HIS A 68 18.02 5.67 7.33
N SER A 69 16.99 4.96 7.78
CA SER A 69 16.18 5.36 8.93
C SER A 69 17.00 5.24 10.23
N PRO A 70 16.90 6.23 11.14
CA PRO A 70 17.44 6.11 12.49
C PRO A 70 16.60 5.19 13.38
N SER A 71 15.42 4.74 12.93
CA SER A 71 14.60 3.80 13.67
C SER A 71 15.25 2.42 13.80
N GLU A 72 15.15 1.86 14.99
CA GLU A 72 15.56 0.48 15.30
C GLU A 72 14.37 -0.48 15.15
N VAL A 73 13.96 -0.71 13.91
CA VAL A 73 12.88 -1.67 13.62
C VAL A 73 13.34 -3.08 13.98
N VAL A 74 12.60 -3.75 14.86
CA VAL A 74 12.87 -5.13 15.31
C VAL A 74 11.95 -6.16 14.66
N LEU A 75 10.79 -5.73 14.13
CA LEU A 75 9.81 -6.61 13.50
C LEU A 75 9.23 -5.99 12.23
N ILE A 76 9.20 -6.78 11.16
CA ILE A 76 8.56 -6.45 9.89
C ILE A 76 7.58 -7.56 9.53
N ASN A 77 6.31 -7.21 9.29
CA ASN A 77 5.28 -8.14 8.86
C ASN A 77 4.79 -7.77 7.45
N LEU A 78 5.14 -8.59 6.46
CA LEU A 78 4.76 -8.46 5.05
C LEU A 78 3.85 -9.60 4.59
N ASN A 79 3.23 -10.35 5.52
CA ASN A 79 2.31 -11.43 5.18
C ASN A 79 1.24 -11.01 4.17
N LEU A 80 0.85 -11.95 3.32
CA LEU A 80 -0.16 -11.75 2.28
C LEU A 80 0.18 -10.65 1.27
N ASN A 81 1.46 -10.31 1.09
CA ASN A 81 1.91 -9.56 -0.09
C ASN A 81 2.50 -10.51 -1.13
N SER A 82 2.45 -10.07 -2.39
CA SER A 82 3.02 -10.81 -3.52
C SER A 82 4.51 -10.46 -3.68
N ILE A 83 5.34 -10.92 -2.74
CA ILE A 83 6.79 -10.70 -2.76
C ILE A 83 7.47 -11.80 -3.56
N GLY A 84 8.11 -11.43 -4.67
CA GLY A 84 8.79 -12.36 -5.56
C GLY A 84 10.23 -12.67 -5.13
N PRO A 85 10.96 -13.51 -5.88
CA PRO A 85 12.39 -13.73 -5.65
C PRO A 85 13.24 -12.45 -5.58
N PRO A 86 12.99 -11.40 -6.39
CA PRO A 86 13.67 -10.11 -6.24
C PRO A 86 13.42 -9.46 -4.87
N GLY A 87 12.16 -9.43 -4.43
CA GLY A 87 11.78 -8.92 -3.13
C GLY A 87 12.43 -9.67 -1.96
N VAL A 88 12.58 -11.00 -2.08
CA VAL A 88 13.31 -11.80 -1.08
C VAL A 88 14.78 -11.39 -0.98
N GLN A 89 15.46 -11.13 -2.10
CA GLN A 89 16.85 -10.66 -2.07
C GLN A 89 16.98 -9.28 -1.40
N ILE A 90 16.03 -8.38 -1.67
CA ILE A 90 15.96 -7.07 -1.01
C ILE A 90 15.85 -7.22 0.51
N LEU A 91 15.03 -8.16 0.98
CA LEU A 91 14.85 -8.44 2.42
C LEU A 91 16.10 -9.06 3.05
N LEU A 92 16.77 -9.98 2.37
CA LEU A 92 18.03 -10.57 2.85
C LEU A 92 19.11 -9.49 3.02
N ASP A 93 19.21 -8.56 2.08
CA ASP A 93 20.13 -7.43 2.18
C ASP A 93 19.78 -6.49 3.34
N LEU A 94 18.49 -6.27 3.61
CA LEU A 94 18.05 -5.48 4.77
C LEU A 94 18.50 -6.14 6.07
N ILE A 95 18.26 -7.43 6.26
CA ILE A 95 18.60 -8.16 7.49
C ILE A 95 20.11 -8.13 7.74
N ARG A 96 20.93 -8.23 6.70
CA ARG A 96 22.40 -8.12 6.80
C ARG A 96 22.87 -6.76 7.29
N LEU A 97 22.15 -5.69 6.92
CA LEU A 97 22.48 -4.32 7.30
C LEU A 97 21.89 -3.91 8.65
N LYS A 98 20.74 -4.48 9.00
CA LYS A 98 20.02 -4.22 10.24
C LYS A 98 19.78 -5.55 10.99
N PRO A 99 20.83 -6.11 11.63
CA PRO A 99 20.76 -7.40 12.31
C PRO A 99 19.85 -7.41 13.56
N GLN A 100 19.38 -6.25 14.01
CA GLN A 100 18.40 -6.13 15.09
C GLN A 100 16.98 -6.57 14.68
N ILE A 101 16.71 -6.72 13.38
CA ILE A 101 15.43 -7.25 12.89
C ILE A 101 15.35 -8.73 13.26
N ASN A 102 14.60 -9.03 14.31
CA ASN A 102 14.45 -10.37 14.88
C ASN A 102 13.20 -11.10 14.34
N GLY A 103 12.24 -10.35 13.78
CA GLY A 103 11.01 -10.91 13.22
C GLY A 103 10.77 -10.43 11.79
N LEU A 104 10.79 -11.34 10.83
CA LEU A 104 10.27 -11.12 9.49
C LEU A 104 9.13 -12.12 9.27
N LEU A 105 7.90 -11.60 9.20
CA LEU A 105 6.66 -12.38 9.13
C LEU A 105 5.96 -12.19 7.80
#